data_AF-A0A2C9L8G6-F1
#
_entry.id   AF-A0A2C9L8G6-F1
#
_cell.length_a   1.000
_cell.length_b   1.000
_cell.length_c   1.000
_cell.angle_alpha   90.00
_cell.angle_beta   90.00
_cell.angle_gamma   90.00
#
_symmetry.space_group_name_H-M   'P 1'
#
loop_
_entity.id
_entity.type
_entity.pdbx_description
1 polymer ?
#
loop_
_entity_poly.entity_id
_entity_poly.type
_entity_poly.pdbx_seq_one_letter_code
_entity_poly.pdbx_strand_id
1 'polypeptide(L)'
;MTESGGQGFGTNGTFYDADNLQFPGVPFGPTDFNDGSLCHSGDLNIHNYGNAEEVRNCRLVGLHGGLLDLKMGKDYVRDEVSGYLNRLVDFGVAGFRVDAAKHMWPGDLIVLFSKVK
;
A
#
# COMPACT_ATOMS: atom_id res chain seq x y z
N MET A 1 -4.09 -5.12 2.23
CA MET A 1 -2.76 -4.95 2.81
C MET A 1 -2.14 -6.32 2.95
N THR A 2 -0.89 -6.51 2.52
CA THR A 2 -0.18 -7.79 2.67
C THR A 2 0.68 -7.71 3.92
N GLU A 3 0.60 -8.72 4.76
CA GLU A 3 1.52 -8.90 5.87
C GLU A 3 2.97 -9.03 5.37
N SER A 4 3.92 -8.52 6.15
CA SER A 4 5.34 -8.73 5.90
C SER A 4 5.70 -10.19 6.14
N GLY A 5 6.37 -10.78 5.16
CA GLY A 5 6.97 -12.10 5.27
C GLY A 5 6.11 -13.24 4.72
N GLY A 6 6.81 -14.28 4.27
CA GLY A 6 6.21 -15.48 3.70
C GLY A 6 5.89 -15.38 2.20
N GLN A 7 5.52 -16.53 1.66
CA GLN A 7 5.20 -16.72 0.25
C GLN A 7 3.92 -17.53 0.12
N GLY A 8 3.17 -17.33 -0.96
CA GLY A 8 1.95 -18.09 -1.17
C GLY A 8 1.15 -17.63 -2.38
N PHE A 9 -0.13 -17.96 -2.36
CA PHE A 9 -1.07 -17.59 -3.39
C PHE A 9 -2.22 -16.79 -2.79
N GLY A 10 -2.58 -15.69 -3.43
CA GLY A 10 -3.79 -14.95 -3.10
C GLY A 10 -5.05 -15.77 -3.38
N THR A 11 -6.20 -15.29 -2.91
CA THR A 11 -7.49 -15.99 -3.05
C THR A 11 -7.85 -16.32 -4.51
N ASN A 12 -7.37 -15.52 -5.47
CA ASN A 12 -7.57 -15.74 -6.90
C ASN A 12 -6.36 -16.42 -7.60
N GLY A 13 -5.51 -17.12 -6.84
CA GLY A 13 -4.42 -17.94 -7.37
C GLY A 13 -3.16 -17.18 -7.84
N THR A 14 -3.08 -15.87 -7.65
CA THR A 14 -1.87 -15.10 -7.97
C THR A 14 -0.78 -15.32 -6.92
N PHE A 15 0.42 -15.71 -7.35
CA PHE A 15 1.57 -15.87 -6.47
C PHE A 15 2.00 -14.53 -5.84
N TYR A 16 2.52 -14.58 -4.62
CA TYR A 16 3.24 -13.49 -3.97
C TYR A 16 4.44 -14.02 -3.17
N ASP A 17 5.45 -13.19 -3.03
CA ASP A 17 6.62 -13.39 -2.19
C ASP A 17 6.85 -12.11 -1.37
N ALA A 18 6.28 -12.07 -0.17
CA ALA A 18 6.33 -10.89 0.70
C ALA A 18 7.71 -10.72 1.35
N ASP A 19 8.49 -11.80 1.48
CA ASP A 19 9.89 -11.73 1.95
C ASP A 19 10.75 -10.91 0.98
N ASN A 20 10.49 -11.02 -0.32
CA ASN A 20 11.20 -10.28 -1.38
C ASN A 20 10.39 -9.12 -1.99
N LEU A 21 9.27 -8.74 -1.39
CA LEU A 21 8.38 -7.66 -1.86
C LEU A 21 7.91 -7.85 -3.32
N GLN A 22 7.67 -9.09 -3.75
CA GLN A 22 7.24 -9.42 -5.11
C GLN A 22 5.75 -9.78 -5.15
N PHE A 23 5.00 -9.03 -5.94
CA PHE A 23 3.57 -9.23 -6.17
C PHE A 23 3.29 -9.23 -7.68
N PRO A 24 3.65 -10.32 -8.38
CA PRO A 24 3.57 -10.40 -9.85
C PRO A 24 2.13 -10.30 -10.41
N GLY A 25 1.09 -10.42 -9.57
CA GLY A 25 -0.29 -10.19 -10.00
C GLY A 25 -0.65 -8.72 -10.28
N VAL A 26 0.12 -7.77 -9.74
CA VAL A 26 0.01 -6.31 -9.98
C VAL A 26 1.31 -5.74 -10.57
N PRO A 27 2.20 -6.63 -11.01
CA PRO A 27 3.67 -6.51 -10.89
C PRO A 27 4.30 -5.50 -9.91
N PHE A 28 3.88 -5.42 -8.63
CA PHE A 28 4.68 -4.66 -7.65
C PHE A 28 5.97 -5.40 -7.26
N GLY A 29 7.05 -4.62 -7.11
CA GLY A 29 8.35 -5.06 -6.64
C GLY A 29 8.88 -4.20 -5.48
N PRO A 30 10.11 -4.46 -5.01
CA PRO A 30 10.70 -3.76 -3.86
C PRO A 30 10.64 -2.22 -3.92
N THR A 31 10.75 -1.64 -5.12
CA THR A 31 10.75 -0.17 -5.32
C THR A 31 9.36 0.48 -5.23
N ASP A 32 8.32 -0.33 -5.10
CA ASP A 32 6.92 0.11 -4.98
C ASP A 32 6.47 0.20 -3.52
N PHE A 33 7.35 -0.14 -2.58
CA PHE A 33 7.11 -0.06 -1.14
C PHE A 33 7.98 1.02 -0.50
N ASN A 34 7.52 1.57 0.61
CA ASN A 34 8.32 2.43 1.45
C ASN A 34 9.40 1.61 2.15
N ASP A 35 10.63 2.13 2.13
CA ASP A 35 11.83 1.51 2.69
C ASP A 35 12.46 2.43 3.74
N GLY A 36 13.68 2.09 4.17
CA GLY A 36 14.44 2.86 5.17
C GLY A 36 14.75 4.31 4.77
N SER A 37 14.55 4.69 3.50
CA SER A 37 14.71 6.09 3.06
C SER A 37 13.54 6.99 3.45
N LEU A 38 12.36 6.42 3.72
CA LEU A 38 11.14 7.13 4.08
C LEU A 38 10.61 6.77 5.47
N CYS A 39 10.88 5.54 5.92
CA CYS A 39 10.59 5.08 7.27
C CYS A 39 11.89 4.97 8.08
N HIS A 40 12.00 5.76 9.15
CA HIS A 40 13.23 5.85 9.93
C HIS A 40 13.21 5.03 11.23
N SER A 41 12.16 4.23 11.46
CA SER A 41 12.13 3.29 12.58
C SER A 41 13.05 2.09 12.31
N GLY A 42 13.60 1.51 13.38
CA GLY A 42 14.62 0.46 13.27
C GLY A 42 14.14 -0.86 12.67
N ASP A 43 12.83 -1.11 12.70
CA ASP A 43 12.16 -2.32 12.18
C ASP A 43 11.17 -2.02 11.05
N LEU A 44 11.17 -0.78 10.56
CA LEU A 44 10.24 -0.24 9.56
C LEU A 44 8.76 -0.19 10.00
N ASN A 45 8.43 -0.43 11.27
CA ASN A 45 7.07 -0.36 11.78
C ASN A 45 6.76 0.98 12.45
N ILE A 46 5.47 1.29 12.61
CA ILE A 46 5.00 2.44 13.38
C ILE A 46 5.08 2.16 14.88
N HIS A 47 5.75 3.03 15.62
CA HIS A 47 5.85 3.03 17.08
C HIS A 47 5.32 4.34 17.70
N ASN A 48 5.54 5.48 17.03
CA ASN A 48 5.13 6.80 17.55
C ASN A 48 4.01 7.43 16.72
N TYR A 49 2.77 7.30 17.20
CA TYR A 49 1.59 7.91 16.56
C TYR A 49 1.52 9.44 16.66
N GLY A 50 2.42 10.07 17.42
CA GLY A 50 2.62 11.52 17.42
C GLY A 50 3.51 12.01 16.27
N ASN A 51 4.20 11.11 15.58
CA ASN A 51 5.04 11.41 14.42
C ASN A 51 4.28 11.13 13.12
N ALA A 52 3.88 12.19 12.41
CA ALA A 52 3.08 12.05 11.19
C ALA A 52 3.84 11.37 10.03
N GLU A 53 5.16 11.52 9.95
CA GLU A 53 5.97 10.87 8.91
C GLU A 53 6.02 9.36 9.14
N GLU A 54 6.28 8.95 10.37
CA GLU A 54 6.29 7.54 10.75
C GLU A 54 4.92 6.91 10.51
N VAL A 55 3.84 7.58 10.94
CA VAL A 55 2.46 7.09 10.74
C VAL A 55 2.11 6.85 9.27
N ARG A 56 2.74 7.58 8.33
CA ARG A 56 2.39 7.57 6.89
C ARG A 56 3.42 6.92 5.97
N ASN A 57 4.61 6.62 6.48
CA ASN A 57 5.69 6.03 5.70
C ASN A 57 6.14 4.66 6.23
N CYS A 58 5.79 4.33 7.48
CA CYS A 58 6.16 3.06 8.10
C CYS A 58 5.01 2.06 8.07
N ARG A 59 5.36 0.78 8.21
CA ARG A 59 4.44 -0.34 8.19
C ARG A 59 3.47 -0.28 9.35
N LEU A 60 2.18 -0.31 9.04
CA LEU A 60 1.13 -0.45 10.03
C LEU A 60 1.20 -1.86 10.65
N VAL A 61 1.36 -1.93 11.96
CA VAL A 61 1.39 -3.21 12.68
C VAL A 61 -0.02 -3.81 12.73
N GLY A 62 -0.18 -4.99 12.13
CA GLY A 62 -1.38 -5.82 12.20
C GLY A 62 -1.29 -6.91 13.27
N LEU A 63 -2.22 -7.86 13.23
CA LEU A 63 -2.31 -8.96 14.21
C LEU A 63 -1.14 -9.96 14.14
N HIS A 64 -0.48 -10.06 12.98
CA HIS A 64 0.52 -11.09 12.71
C HIS A 64 1.89 -10.53 12.27
N GLY A 65 1.99 -9.23 12.03
CA GLY A 65 3.24 -8.57 11.62
C GLY A 65 2.99 -7.16 11.09
N GLY A 66 4.04 -6.51 10.57
CA GLY A 66 3.91 -5.24 9.86
C GLY A 66 3.24 -5.42 8.50
N LEU A 67 2.34 -4.54 8.12
CA LEU A 67 1.76 -4.52 6.76
C LEU A 67 2.73 -3.82 5.82
N LEU A 68 3.05 -4.44 4.68
CA LEU A 68 3.92 -3.84 3.68
C LEU A 68 3.30 -2.54 3.14
N ASP A 69 4.05 -1.45 3.27
CA ASP A 69 3.55 -0.09 3.03
C ASP A 69 3.87 0.36 1.59
N LEU A 70 2.85 0.63 0.79
CA LEU A 70 3.02 1.04 -0.60
C LEU A 70 3.53 2.47 -0.70
N LYS A 71 4.45 2.70 -1.64
CA LYS A 71 5.02 4.02 -1.93
C LYS A 71 4.06 4.84 -2.76
N MET A 72 3.00 5.34 -2.13
CA MET A 72 1.96 6.17 -2.75
C MET A 72 2.50 7.46 -3.39
N GLY A 73 3.72 7.89 -3.04
CA GLY A 73 4.43 8.99 -3.72
C GLY A 73 4.85 8.68 -5.17
N LYS A 74 4.87 7.41 -5.58
CA LYS A 74 5.29 6.95 -6.92
C LYS A 74 4.09 6.90 -7.87
N ASP A 75 4.21 7.53 -9.04
CA ASP A 75 3.08 7.63 -9.99
C ASP A 75 2.58 6.26 -10.46
N TYR A 76 3.50 5.32 -10.72
CA TYR A 76 3.17 3.93 -11.06
C TYR A 76 2.26 3.25 -10.02
N VAL A 77 2.55 3.44 -8.73
CA VAL A 77 1.73 2.86 -7.65
C VAL A 77 0.32 3.47 -7.67
N ARG A 78 0.22 4.80 -7.86
CA ARG A 78 -1.08 5.47 -7.99
C ARG A 78 -1.84 5.03 -9.24
N ASP A 79 -1.15 4.78 -10.35
CA ASP A 79 -1.76 4.32 -11.60
C ASP A 79 -2.36 2.93 -11.43
N GLU A 80 -1.63 1.97 -10.87
CA GLU A 80 -2.14 0.61 -10.59
C GLU A 80 -3.36 0.65 -9.64
N VAL A 81 -3.29 1.43 -8.56
CA VAL A 81 -4.41 1.57 -7.61
C VAL A 81 -5.60 2.25 -8.28
N SER A 82 -5.40 3.34 -9.03
CA SER A 82 -6.49 4.03 -9.73
C SER A 82 -7.11 3.16 -10.83
N GLY A 83 -6.33 2.32 -11.51
CA GLY A 83 -6.82 1.35 -12.49
C GLY A 83 -7.76 0.32 -11.84
N TYR A 84 -7.40 -0.17 -10.65
CA TYR A 84 -8.29 -1.03 -9.86
C TYR A 84 -9.58 -0.31 -9.46
N LEU A 85 -9.49 0.92 -8.92
CA LEU A 85 -10.67 1.69 -8.53
C LEU A 85 -11.58 1.99 -9.73
N ASN A 86 -11.01 2.41 -10.86
CA ASN A 86 -11.76 2.68 -12.09
C ASN A 86 -12.48 1.44 -12.62
N ARG A 87 -11.86 0.25 -12.51
CA ARG A 87 -12.54 -0.99 -12.89
C ARG A 87 -13.75 -1.29 -12.00
N LEU A 88 -13.68 -0.94 -10.71
CA LEU A 88 -14.84 -1.05 -9.82
C LEU A 88 -15.92 -0.01 -10.15
N VAL A 89 -15.54 1.22 -10.50
CA VAL A 89 -16.47 2.25 -11.00
C VAL A 89 -17.17 1.76 -12.28
N ASP A 90 -16.44 1.15 -13.20
CA ASP A 90 -16.99 0.57 -14.44
C ASP A 90 -17.98 -0.58 -14.14
N PHE A 91 -17.86 -1.25 -12.98
CA PHE A 91 -18.84 -2.23 -12.48
C PHE A 91 -20.06 -1.60 -11.77
N GLY A 92 -20.05 -0.28 -11.55
CA GLY A 92 -21.18 0.47 -11.01
C GLY A 92 -21.15 0.72 -9.50
N VAL A 93 -19.99 0.63 -8.84
CA VAL A 93 -19.91 1.03 -7.41
C VAL A 93 -20.14 2.53 -7.26
N ALA A 94 -20.84 2.93 -6.20
CA ALA A 94 -21.18 4.34 -5.95
C ALA A 94 -20.10 5.10 -5.15
N GLY A 95 -19.07 4.41 -4.65
CA GLY A 95 -18.01 5.02 -3.87
C GLY A 95 -17.14 4.00 -3.12
N PHE A 96 -16.17 4.52 -2.37
CA PHE A 96 -15.15 3.72 -1.69
C PHE A 96 -15.03 4.09 -0.22
N ARG A 97 -15.00 3.08 0.65
CA ARG A 97 -14.43 3.22 2.01
C ARG A 97 -12.93 2.96 1.89
N VAL A 98 -12.13 3.98 2.18
CA VAL A 98 -10.67 3.91 2.06
C VAL A 98 -10.08 3.32 3.34
N ASP A 99 -9.51 2.13 3.24
CA ASP A 99 -8.85 1.48 4.38
C ASP A 99 -7.59 2.24 4.81
N ALA A 100 -7.34 2.25 6.13
CA ALA A 100 -6.15 2.85 6.72
C ALA A 100 -5.81 4.28 6.24
N ALA A 101 -6.80 5.11 5.89
CA ALA A 101 -6.58 6.44 5.31
C ALA A 101 -5.70 7.38 6.17
N LYS A 102 -5.64 7.17 7.50
CA LYS A 102 -4.72 7.88 8.40
C LYS A 102 -3.24 7.68 8.02
N HIS A 103 -2.92 6.51 7.51
CA HIS A 103 -1.57 6.06 7.15
C HIS A 103 -1.17 6.44 5.71
N MET A 104 -1.96 7.30 5.06
CA MET A 104 -1.64 7.83 3.74
C MET A 104 -1.49 9.35 3.82
N TRP A 105 -0.62 9.92 2.98
CA TRP A 105 -0.54 11.37 2.84
C TRP A 105 -1.80 11.91 2.14
N PRO A 106 -2.44 12.97 2.66
CA PRO A 106 -3.57 13.59 1.99
C PRO A 106 -3.26 14.04 0.55
N GLY A 107 -2.03 14.49 0.30
CA GLY A 107 -1.57 14.87 -1.05
C GLY A 107 -1.58 13.69 -2.03
N ASP A 108 -1.11 12.52 -1.61
CA ASP A 108 -1.13 11.32 -2.45
C ASP A 108 -2.56 10.85 -2.73
N LEU A 109 -3.44 10.94 -1.74
CA LEU A 109 -4.87 10.64 -1.91
C LEU A 109 -5.55 11.58 -2.90
N ILE A 110 -5.25 12.88 -2.84
CA ILE A 110 -5.78 13.85 -3.82
C ILE A 110 -5.36 13.48 -5.24
N VAL A 111 -4.08 13.16 -5.45
CA VAL A 111 -3.58 12.78 -6.77
C VAL A 111 -4.19 11.45 -7.22
N LEU A 112 -4.28 10.45 -6.33
CA LEU A 112 -4.94 9.18 -6.62
C LEU A 112 -6.39 9.39 -7.07
N PHE A 113 -7.19 10.13 -6.30
CA PHE A 113 -8.61 10.31 -6.61
C PHE A 113 -8.84 11.19 -7.83
N SER A 114 -7.90 12.09 -8.19
CA SER A 114 -7.98 12.81 -9.47
C SER A 114 -7.84 11.91 -10.71
N LYS A 115 -7.32 10.68 -10.55
CA LYS A 115 -7.21 9.67 -11.62
C LYS A 115 -8.44 8.75 -11.69
N VAL A 116 -9.41 8.89 -10.77
CA VAL A 116 -10.65 8.10 -10.76
C VAL A 116 -11.74 8.82 -11.57
N LYS A 117 -12.51 8.05 -12.36
CA LYS A 117 -13.59 8.53 -13.25
C LYS A 117 -14.82 9.05 -12.50
#